data_AF-A0A3B0PL57-F1
#
_entry.id   AF-A0A3B0PL57-F1
#
_cell.length_a   1.000
_cell.length_b   1.000
_cell.length_c   1.000
_cell.angle_alpha   90.00
_cell.angle_beta   90.00
_cell.angle_gamma   90.00
#
_symmetry.space_group_name_H-M   'P 1'
#
loop_
_entity.id
_entity.type
_entity.pdbx_description
1 polymer ?
#
loop_
_entity_poly.entity_id
_entity_poly.type
_entity_poly.pdbx_seq_one_letter_code
_entity_poly.pdbx_strand_id
1 'polypeptide(L)'
;MDTKQLNEIFAIKNSIFENLQKENSHNEKIKLKMTAFDVDFNDETLARNEGILKIRLGVINVDSKQNKKELTNSVPEAGITFNVKFKFDNEFLTYLKLKETIKISTIFQNEINTDHTNLKKDNLIIKSNNRSIKKIEVMNLKSINFRQSEVSLNVYLENQTQPIIIKKYLGTNKDSLLFEKEFTKRNIKAPNFVTDRITTTNLASIKKDFFIAYNSSIFSGGYGISRGFYGNDNIKTPSFLHFGEDYLAPDYQAIVMPYDGQMIAAYELPAKNAW
;
A
#
# COMPACT_ATOMS: atom_id res chain seq x y z
N MET A 1 -1.93 -4.56 11.22
CA MET A 1 -2.36 -5.79 11.92
C MET A 1 -2.89 -6.73 10.86
N ASP A 2 -2.65 -8.02 11.00
CA ASP A 2 -3.28 -9.01 10.12
C ASP A 2 -4.64 -9.46 10.70
N THR A 3 -5.42 -10.17 9.88
CA THR A 3 -6.74 -10.69 10.26
C THR A 3 -6.70 -11.63 11.46
N LYS A 4 -5.59 -12.36 11.68
CA LYS A 4 -5.46 -13.27 12.82
C LYS A 4 -5.36 -12.48 14.12
N GLN A 5 -4.48 -11.49 14.15
CA GLN A 5 -4.33 -10.56 15.28
C GLN A 5 -5.64 -9.83 15.59
N LEU A 6 -6.36 -9.39 14.55
CA LEU A 6 -7.65 -8.72 14.74
C LEU A 6 -8.72 -9.63 15.37
N ASN A 7 -8.81 -10.89 14.96
CA ASN A 7 -9.73 -11.83 15.58
C ASN A 7 -9.34 -12.21 17.02
N GLU A 8 -8.05 -12.17 17.37
CA GLU A 8 -7.57 -12.36 18.73
C GLU A 8 -7.92 -11.15 19.64
N ILE A 9 -7.78 -9.93 19.11
CA ILE A 9 -8.11 -8.68 19.84
C ILE A 9 -9.63 -8.51 19.95
N PHE A 10 -10.36 -8.78 18.88
CA PHE A 10 -11.81 -8.60 18.78
C PHE A 10 -12.49 -9.95 18.65
N ALA A 11 -12.70 -10.63 19.80
CA ALA A 11 -13.51 -11.83 19.85
C ALA A 11 -14.98 -11.49 19.61
N ILE A 12 -15.42 -11.53 18.35
CA ILE A 12 -16.80 -11.22 17.96
C ILE A 12 -17.71 -12.38 18.40
N LYS A 13 -18.59 -12.12 19.36
CA LYS A 13 -19.64 -13.05 19.79
C LYS A 13 -20.99 -12.58 19.29
N ASN A 14 -21.71 -13.44 18.57
CA ASN A 14 -23.05 -13.14 18.08
C ASN A 14 -23.88 -14.41 18.10
N SER A 15 -24.85 -14.48 19.02
CA SER A 15 -25.67 -15.67 19.24
C SER A 15 -26.50 -16.07 18.03
N ILE A 16 -26.95 -15.11 17.22
CA ILE A 16 -27.70 -15.38 15.99
C ILE A 16 -26.80 -16.08 14.98
N PHE A 17 -25.60 -15.55 14.77
CA PHE A 17 -24.62 -16.15 13.86
C PHE A 17 -24.14 -17.52 14.34
N GLU A 18 -23.92 -17.69 15.64
CA GLU A 18 -23.56 -18.98 16.24
C GLU A 18 -24.67 -20.03 16.06
N ASN A 19 -25.93 -19.64 16.18
CA ASN A 19 -27.07 -20.53 15.91
C ASN A 19 -27.15 -20.90 14.43
N LEU A 20 -27.00 -19.92 13.52
CA LEU A 20 -26.96 -20.18 12.07
C LEU A 20 -25.83 -21.13 11.66
N GLN A 21 -24.66 -21.04 12.31
CA GLN A 21 -23.56 -21.98 12.12
C GLN A 21 -23.90 -23.39 12.60
N LYS A 22 -24.57 -23.52 13.75
CA LYS A 22 -25.01 -24.82 14.27
C LYS A 22 -26.08 -25.45 13.38
N GLU A 23 -27.06 -24.69 12.93
CA GLU A 23 -28.11 -25.16 12.01
C GLU A 23 -27.54 -25.65 10.68
N ASN A 24 -26.51 -24.97 10.15
CA ASN A 24 -25.84 -25.36 8.91
C ASN A 24 -24.70 -26.37 9.10
N SER A 25 -24.44 -26.84 10.32
CA SER A 25 -23.31 -27.73 10.62
C SER A 25 -23.36 -29.08 9.89
N HIS A 26 -24.56 -29.52 9.50
CA HIS A 26 -24.76 -30.75 8.73
C HIS A 26 -24.47 -30.61 7.23
N ASN A 27 -24.31 -29.39 6.71
CA ASN A 27 -24.04 -29.14 5.30
C ASN A 27 -22.52 -29.04 5.05
N GLU A 28 -21.88 -30.16 4.71
CA GLU A 28 -20.43 -30.21 4.47
C GLU A 28 -19.95 -29.32 3.30
N LYS A 29 -20.87 -28.83 2.45
CA LYS A 29 -20.56 -27.98 1.30
C LYS A 29 -20.61 -26.48 1.61
N ILE A 30 -21.17 -26.07 2.76
CA ILE A 30 -21.33 -24.66 3.09
C ILE A 30 -20.67 -24.36 4.43
N LYS A 31 -19.70 -23.45 4.42
CA LYS A 31 -19.07 -22.95 5.64
C LYS A 31 -19.38 -21.46 5.81
N LEU A 32 -20.03 -21.13 6.93
CA LEU A 32 -20.27 -19.74 7.34
C LEU A 32 -19.07 -19.23 8.15
N LYS A 33 -18.63 -18.01 7.87
CA LYS A 33 -17.50 -17.36 8.55
C LYS A 33 -17.88 -15.95 8.96
N MET A 34 -17.52 -15.57 10.19
CA MET A 34 -17.56 -14.20 10.67
C MET A 34 -16.14 -13.78 11.01
N THR A 35 -15.69 -12.64 10.52
CA THR A 35 -14.28 -12.25 10.67
C THR A 35 -14.13 -10.75 10.81
N ALA A 36 -13.43 -10.33 11.86
CA ALA A 36 -12.84 -9.00 11.94
C ALA A 36 -11.67 -8.94 10.96
N PHE A 37 -11.77 -8.13 9.91
CA PHE A 37 -10.71 -8.05 8.90
C PHE A 37 -10.00 -6.71 8.87
N ASP A 38 -10.60 -5.67 9.43
CA ASP A 38 -10.01 -4.33 9.47
C ASP A 38 -10.60 -3.49 10.62
N VAL A 39 -9.88 -2.46 11.03
CA VAL A 39 -10.31 -1.48 12.04
C VAL A 39 -9.99 -0.07 11.54
N ASP A 40 -11.00 0.80 11.57
CA ASP A 40 -10.84 2.21 11.26
C ASP A 40 -10.77 3.04 12.56
N PHE A 41 -9.66 3.76 12.71
CA PHE A 41 -9.42 4.72 13.78
C PHE A 41 -9.38 6.17 13.30
N ASN A 42 -9.46 6.38 11.99
CA ASN A 42 -9.24 7.66 11.33
C ASN A 42 -10.53 8.41 11.02
N ASP A 43 -11.71 7.82 11.24
CA ASP A 43 -12.98 8.52 11.10
C ASP A 43 -13.10 9.69 12.09
N GLU A 44 -13.38 10.89 11.57
CA GLU A 44 -13.41 12.16 12.31
C GLU A 44 -14.56 12.24 13.34
N THR A 45 -15.56 11.38 13.23
CA THR A 45 -16.71 11.29 14.14
C THR A 45 -16.42 10.45 15.39
N LEU A 46 -15.27 9.79 15.45
CA LEU A 46 -14.90 8.90 16.56
C LEU A 46 -14.27 9.68 17.71
N ALA A 47 -14.79 9.49 18.92
CA ALA A 47 -14.15 9.97 20.14
C ALA A 47 -12.80 9.26 20.38
N ARG A 48 -11.96 9.81 21.26
CA ARG A 48 -10.61 9.29 21.54
C ARG A 48 -10.57 7.78 21.85
N ASN A 49 -11.59 7.25 22.48
CA ASN A 49 -11.70 5.86 22.92
C ASN A 49 -12.68 5.03 22.05
N GLU A 50 -12.89 5.45 20.80
CA GLU A 50 -13.78 4.80 19.84
C GLU A 50 -13.06 4.38 18.56
N GLY A 51 -13.53 3.29 17.97
CA GLY A 51 -13.09 2.73 16.69
C GLY A 51 -14.26 2.16 15.90
N ILE A 52 -14.04 1.87 14.63
CA ILE A 52 -15.00 1.12 13.80
C ILE A 52 -14.36 -0.21 13.43
N LEU A 53 -14.96 -1.31 13.87
CA LEU A 53 -14.56 -2.66 13.50
C LEU A 53 -15.28 -3.05 12.21
N LYS A 54 -14.54 -3.43 11.17
CA LYS A 54 -15.10 -3.98 9.93
C LYS A 54 -15.18 -5.49 10.05
N ILE A 55 -16.42 -5.99 10.02
CA ILE A 55 -16.75 -7.40 10.19
C ILE A 55 -17.31 -7.92 8.87
N ARG A 56 -16.73 -8.99 8.34
CA ARG A 56 -17.26 -9.70 7.17
C ARG A 56 -18.02 -10.93 7.61
N LEU A 57 -19.25 -11.08 7.10
CA LEU A 57 -20.01 -12.33 7.13
C LEU A 57 -19.90 -12.99 5.77
N GLY A 58 -19.19 -14.11 5.73
CA GLY A 58 -18.85 -14.85 4.52
C GLY A 58 -19.51 -16.21 4.46
N VAL A 59 -19.81 -16.63 3.24
CA VAL A 59 -20.20 -17.99 2.88
C VAL A 59 -19.15 -18.54 1.94
N ILE A 60 -18.64 -19.72 2.28
CA ILE A 60 -17.68 -20.46 1.46
C ILE A 60 -18.38 -21.72 0.96
N ASN A 61 -18.38 -21.91 -0.36
CA ASN A 61 -18.77 -23.18 -0.95
C ASN A 61 -17.54 -24.10 -0.96
N VAL A 62 -17.59 -25.15 -0.15
CA VAL A 62 -16.52 -26.14 -0.03
C VAL A 62 -16.81 -27.21 -1.09
N ASP A 63 -16.13 -27.14 -2.22
CA ASP A 63 -16.23 -28.20 -3.21
C ASP A 63 -15.55 -29.47 -2.67
N SER A 64 -16.30 -30.56 -2.63
CA SER A 64 -15.93 -31.84 -1.99
C SER A 64 -14.67 -32.52 -2.57
N LYS A 65 -14.09 -31.98 -3.64
CA LYS A 65 -12.86 -32.46 -4.29
C LYS A 65 -11.58 -31.80 -3.78
N GLN A 66 -11.67 -30.67 -3.06
CA GLN A 66 -10.51 -30.10 -2.38
C GLN A 66 -10.36 -30.75 -1.01
N ASN A 67 -9.19 -31.35 -0.75
CA ASN A 67 -8.90 -32.03 0.51
C ASN A 67 -9.29 -31.16 1.72
N LYS A 68 -10.05 -31.71 2.66
CA LYS A 68 -10.58 -31.05 3.89
C LYS A 68 -9.50 -30.31 4.73
N LYS A 69 -8.21 -30.53 4.48
CA LYS A 69 -7.06 -29.88 5.16
C LYS A 69 -6.64 -28.53 4.56
N GLU A 70 -7.08 -28.16 3.37
CA GLU A 70 -6.63 -26.94 2.66
C GLU A 70 -7.70 -25.87 2.49
N LEU A 71 -8.68 -25.79 3.41
CA LEU A 71 -9.50 -24.58 3.59
C LEU A 71 -8.68 -23.48 4.29
N THR A 72 -7.53 -23.14 3.72
CA THR A 72 -6.77 -21.93 4.08
C THR A 72 -7.31 -20.76 3.25
N ASN A 73 -6.80 -19.56 3.49
CA ASN A 73 -7.32 -18.26 3.02
C ASN A 73 -7.41 -18.05 1.48
N SER A 74 -7.37 -19.11 0.68
CA SER A 74 -7.34 -19.12 -0.79
C SER A 74 -8.67 -19.44 -1.47
N VAL A 75 -9.70 -19.88 -0.73
CA VAL A 75 -11.02 -20.18 -1.32
C VAL A 75 -11.84 -18.88 -1.43
N PRO A 76 -12.42 -18.57 -2.61
CA PRO A 76 -13.27 -17.40 -2.79
C PRO A 76 -14.45 -17.39 -1.81
N GLU A 77 -14.63 -16.25 -1.12
CA GLU A 77 -15.67 -16.05 -0.12
C GLU A 77 -16.66 -15.00 -0.63
N ALA A 78 -17.94 -15.36 -0.74
CA ALA A 78 -19.02 -14.40 -1.00
C ALA A 78 -19.57 -13.90 0.34
N GLY A 79 -19.86 -12.62 0.48
CA GLY A 79 -20.28 -12.10 1.77
C GLY A 79 -20.64 -10.63 1.80
N ILE A 80 -21.08 -10.20 2.98
CA ILE A 80 -21.44 -8.81 3.29
C ILE A 80 -20.54 -8.28 4.40
N THR A 81 -20.29 -6.97 4.39
CA THR A 81 -19.46 -6.29 5.39
C THR A 81 -20.31 -5.36 6.23
N PHE A 82 -20.11 -5.40 7.54
CA PHE A 82 -20.71 -4.51 8.52
C PHE A 82 -19.64 -3.69 9.23
N ASN A 83 -19.98 -2.45 9.54
CA ASN A 83 -19.15 -1.54 10.30
C ASN A 83 -19.77 -1.36 11.68
N VAL A 84 -19.05 -1.77 12.73
CA VAL A 84 -19.53 -1.69 14.12
C VAL A 84 -18.69 -0.69 14.87
N LYS A 85 -19.30 0.40 15.32
CA LYS A 85 -18.65 1.36 16.22
C LYS A 85 -18.51 0.71 17.60
N PHE A 86 -17.31 0.75 18.16
CA PHE A 86 -17.02 0.19 19.49
C PHE A 86 -16.26 1.19 20.34
N LYS A 87 -16.41 1.05 21.66
CA LYS A 87 -15.62 1.77 22.66
C LYS A 87 -14.56 0.83 23.23
N PHE A 88 -13.41 1.39 23.59
CA PHE A 88 -12.33 0.64 24.23
C PHE A 88 -11.74 1.45 25.38
N ASP A 89 -11.31 0.75 26.43
CA ASP A 89 -10.60 1.35 27.56
C ASP A 89 -9.32 0.57 27.81
N ASN A 90 -8.45 0.59 26.80
CA ASN A 90 -7.19 -0.13 26.83
C ASN A 90 -6.07 0.73 26.24
N GLU A 91 -4.92 0.71 26.91
CA GLU A 91 -3.74 1.50 26.56
C GLU A 91 -3.17 1.14 25.18
N PHE A 92 -3.16 -0.14 24.81
CA PHE A 92 -2.71 -0.61 23.49
C PHE A 92 -3.56 -0.01 22.37
N LEU A 93 -4.90 -0.10 22.46
CA LEU A 93 -5.80 0.46 21.43
C LEU A 93 -5.74 1.98 21.39
N THR A 94 -5.56 2.63 22.55
CA THR A 94 -5.36 4.07 22.63
C THR A 94 -4.08 4.52 21.94
N TYR A 95 -2.97 3.83 22.22
CA TYR A 95 -1.67 4.08 21.56
C TYR A 95 -1.75 3.82 20.05
N LEU A 96 -2.39 2.71 19.66
CA LEU A 96 -2.54 2.33 18.26
C LEU A 96 -3.38 3.35 17.48
N LYS A 97 -4.54 3.77 18.02
CA LYS A 97 -5.35 4.83 17.43
C LYS A 97 -4.54 6.11 17.27
N LEU A 98 -3.83 6.54 18.32
CA LEU A 98 -3.01 7.74 18.27
C LEU A 98 -1.96 7.64 17.16
N LYS A 99 -1.29 6.49 17.05
CA LYS A 99 -0.32 6.21 15.99
C LYS A 99 -0.97 6.27 14.60
N GLU A 100 -2.12 5.64 14.37
CA GLU A 100 -2.78 5.63 13.07
C GLU A 100 -3.26 7.03 12.63
N THR A 101 -3.78 7.83 13.56
CA THR A 101 -4.29 9.19 13.28
C THR A 101 -3.22 10.21 12.88
N ILE A 102 -1.93 9.91 13.08
CA ILE A 102 -0.83 10.79 12.69
C ILE A 102 -0.28 10.36 11.33
N LYS A 103 -0.51 11.14 10.29
CA LYS A 103 0.07 10.91 8.96
C LYS A 103 1.35 11.72 8.82
N ILE A 104 2.40 11.08 8.32
CA ILE A 104 3.68 11.71 8.01
C ILE A 104 3.90 11.49 6.52
N SER A 105 4.20 12.55 5.78
CA SER A 105 4.52 12.49 4.35
C SER A 105 5.72 13.39 4.06
N THR A 106 6.37 13.22 2.91
CA THR A 106 7.50 14.07 2.50
C THR A 106 6.99 15.22 1.60
N ILE A 107 7.61 16.40 1.67
CA ILE A 107 7.11 17.63 1.00
C ILE A 107 7.16 17.54 -0.54
N PHE A 108 8.17 16.89 -1.10
CA PHE A 108 8.54 17.08 -2.50
C PHE A 108 8.33 15.86 -3.41
N GLN A 109 8.20 14.66 -2.86
CA GLN A 109 8.20 13.41 -3.63
C GLN A 109 7.24 12.42 -2.97
N ASN A 110 6.56 11.55 -3.73
CA ASN A 110 5.87 10.41 -3.12
C ASN A 110 6.91 9.61 -2.30
N GLU A 111 6.50 9.01 -1.17
CA GLU A 111 7.42 8.29 -0.26
C GLU A 111 8.28 7.25 -1.00
N ILE A 112 7.76 6.70 -2.09
CA ILE A 112 8.41 5.73 -2.96
C ILE A 112 9.60 6.36 -3.72
N ASN A 113 9.52 7.61 -4.17
CA ASN A 113 10.58 8.27 -4.96
C ASN A 113 11.44 9.22 -4.12
N THR A 114 11.39 9.11 -2.79
CA THR A 114 12.22 9.92 -1.90
C THR A 114 13.53 9.21 -1.58
N ASP A 115 14.68 9.88 -1.71
CA ASP A 115 15.94 9.41 -1.10
C ASP A 115 15.92 9.71 0.40
N HIS A 116 15.74 8.66 1.19
CA HIS A 116 15.66 8.73 2.65
C HIS A 116 17.01 9.02 3.32
N THR A 117 18.15 8.88 2.63
CA THR A 117 19.47 9.14 3.24
C THR A 117 19.70 10.60 3.60
N ASN A 118 19.07 11.52 2.87
CA ASN A 118 19.23 12.96 3.04
C ASN A 118 17.97 13.62 3.62
N LEU A 119 17.02 12.83 4.08
CA LEU A 119 15.76 13.33 4.61
C LEU A 119 16.01 14.10 5.91
N LYS A 120 15.52 15.33 5.97
CA LYS A 120 15.60 16.19 7.15
C LYS A 120 14.20 16.46 7.70
N LYS A 121 14.15 16.97 8.94
CA LYS A 121 12.87 17.22 9.66
C LYS A 121 11.97 18.19 8.92
N ASP A 122 12.55 19.21 8.29
CA ASP A 122 11.88 20.21 7.46
C ASP A 122 11.35 19.65 6.15
N ASN A 123 11.72 18.42 5.76
CA ASN A 123 11.14 17.75 4.59
C ASN A 123 9.87 16.97 4.93
N LEU A 124 9.42 16.95 6.19
CA LEU A 124 8.26 16.19 6.65
C LEU A 124 7.03 17.08 6.80
N ILE A 125 5.91 16.62 6.26
CA ILE A 125 4.57 17.12 6.54
C ILE A 125 3.91 16.16 7.51
N ILE A 126 3.63 16.64 8.72
CA ILE A 126 2.97 15.85 9.76
C ILE A 126 1.57 16.41 9.95
N LYS A 127 0.56 15.57 9.76
CA LYS A 127 -0.85 15.91 9.93
C LYS A 127 -1.50 14.93 10.89
N SER A 128 -2.46 15.41 11.66
CA SER A 128 -3.37 14.53 12.39
C SER A 128 -4.77 15.11 12.39
N ASN A 129 -5.77 14.24 12.35
CA ASN A 129 -7.17 14.58 12.54
C ASN A 129 -7.63 14.35 13.98
N ASN A 130 -6.73 13.95 14.89
CA ASN A 130 -7.05 13.72 16.28
C ASN A 130 -7.05 15.04 17.07
N ARG A 131 -8.24 15.51 17.43
CA ARG A 131 -8.44 16.78 18.16
C ARG A 131 -7.81 16.80 19.56
N SER A 132 -7.55 15.65 20.17
CA SER A 132 -6.90 15.59 21.48
C SER A 132 -5.39 15.87 21.43
N ILE A 133 -4.80 15.96 20.24
CA ILE A 133 -3.38 16.27 20.05
C ILE A 133 -3.20 17.79 20.06
N LYS A 134 -2.45 18.29 21.04
CA LYS A 134 -2.06 19.69 21.15
C LYS A 134 -0.89 20.04 20.22
N LYS A 135 0.12 19.18 20.18
CA LYS A 135 1.35 19.41 19.40
C LYS A 135 2.03 18.09 19.05
N ILE A 136 2.68 18.06 17.90
CA ILE A 136 3.58 16.97 17.49
C ILE A 136 4.95 17.57 17.20
N GLU A 137 6.00 16.98 17.77
CA GLU A 137 7.39 17.39 17.52
C GLU A 137 8.21 16.21 17.01
N VAL A 138 9.06 16.46 16.00
CA VAL A 138 10.01 15.46 15.53
C VAL A 138 11.19 15.41 16.48
N MET A 139 11.23 14.38 17.33
CA MET A 139 12.35 14.13 18.23
C MET A 139 13.56 13.69 17.40
N ASN A 140 13.41 12.61 16.64
CA ASN A 140 14.49 12.01 15.87
C ASN A 140 14.01 11.57 14.48
N LEU A 141 14.91 11.66 13.50
CA LEU A 141 14.74 11.15 12.15
C LEU A 141 16.03 10.43 11.78
N LYS A 142 15.94 9.13 11.56
CA LYS A 142 17.08 8.27 11.26
C LYS A 142 16.84 7.56 9.93
N SER A 143 17.71 7.81 8.96
CA SER A 143 17.78 6.99 7.75
C SER A 143 18.23 5.58 8.11
N ILE A 144 17.47 4.59 7.69
CA ILE A 144 17.88 3.17 7.73
C ILE A 144 18.64 2.84 6.44
N ASN A 145 18.11 3.30 5.32
CA ASN A 145 18.73 3.23 3.99
C ASN A 145 18.09 4.29 3.07
N PHE A 146 18.41 4.27 1.78
CA PHE A 146 17.91 5.26 0.83
C PHE A 146 16.40 5.14 0.49
N ARG A 147 15.72 4.07 0.89
CA ARG A 147 14.27 3.84 0.71
C ARG A 147 13.47 3.89 2.01
N GLN A 148 14.13 3.96 3.16
CA GLN A 148 13.45 3.91 4.44
C GLN A 148 14.10 4.81 5.50
N SER A 149 13.26 5.54 6.22
CA SER A 149 13.60 6.26 7.44
C SER A 149 12.73 5.82 8.62
N GLU A 150 13.28 5.89 9.83
CA GLU A 150 12.52 5.86 11.08
C GLU A 150 12.35 7.28 11.62
N VAL A 151 11.11 7.66 11.93
CA VAL A 151 10.76 8.92 12.58
C VAL A 151 10.23 8.63 13.97
N SER A 152 10.82 9.28 14.97
CA SER A 152 10.32 9.30 16.34
C SER A 152 9.70 10.66 16.65
N LEU A 153 8.46 10.65 17.11
CA LEU A 153 7.64 11.82 17.40
C LEU A 153 7.37 11.92 18.89
N ASN A 154 7.45 13.13 19.45
CA ASN A 154 6.83 13.47 20.72
C ASN A 154 5.43 14.01 20.45
N VAL A 155 4.41 13.33 20.99
CA VAL A 155 3.00 13.71 20.81
C VAL A 155 2.45 14.20 22.14
N TYR A 156 2.12 15.48 22.20
CA TYR A 156 1.56 16.13 23.37
C TYR A 156 0.04 16.15 23.25
N LEU A 157 -0.64 15.55 24.22
CA LEU A 157 -2.10 15.57 24.31
C LEU A 157 -2.56 16.74 25.19
N GLU A 158 -3.77 17.27 24.94
CA GLU A 158 -4.29 18.45 25.67
C GLU A 158 -4.31 18.27 27.20
N ASN A 159 -4.58 17.04 27.67
CA ASN A 159 -4.75 16.72 29.09
C ASN A 159 -3.61 15.87 29.67
N GLN A 160 -2.42 15.90 29.06
CA GLN A 160 -1.25 15.15 29.54
C GLN A 160 0.00 16.02 29.56
N THR A 161 0.77 15.91 30.63
CA THR A 161 2.02 16.67 30.82
C THR A 161 3.20 16.02 30.10
N GLN A 162 3.25 14.69 30.07
CA GLN A 162 4.32 13.94 29.40
C GLN A 162 3.93 13.61 27.96
N PRO A 163 4.85 13.78 26.99
CA PRO A 163 4.61 13.39 25.62
C PRO A 163 4.58 11.87 25.47
N ILE A 164 3.72 11.38 24.59
CA ILE A 164 3.74 9.99 24.14
C ILE A 164 4.72 9.90 22.97
N ILE A 165 5.67 8.96 23.06
CA ILE A 165 6.65 8.73 21.99
C ILE A 165 6.04 7.77 20.96
N ILE A 166 5.96 8.21 19.70
CA ILE A 166 5.46 7.40 18.59
C ILE A 166 6.57 7.21 17.56
N LYS A 167 6.79 5.94 17.19
CA LYS A 167 7.71 5.57 16.11
C LYS A 167 6.94 5.19 14.84
N LYS A 168 7.33 5.77 13.72
CA LYS A 168 6.84 5.45 12.38
C LYS A 168 8.00 5.19 11.42
N TYR A 169 7.78 4.27 10.49
CA TYR A 169 8.68 4.07 9.36
C TYR A 169 8.08 4.77 8.14
N LEU A 170 8.91 5.53 7.42
CA LEU A 170 8.58 6.16 6.15
C LEU A 170 9.24 5.37 5.03
N GLY A 171 8.53 5.19 3.91
CA GLY A 171 9.00 4.35 2.83
C GLY A 171 9.00 2.85 3.19
N THR A 172 9.72 2.05 2.42
CA THR A 172 9.62 0.59 2.44
C THR A 172 11.00 -0.06 2.44
N ASN A 173 11.13 -1.09 3.27
CA ASN A 173 12.34 -1.92 3.34
C ASN A 173 12.31 -3.10 2.36
N LYS A 174 11.18 -3.31 1.66
CA LYS A 174 10.94 -4.48 0.82
C LYS A 174 11.04 -4.17 -0.67
N ASP A 175 11.60 -3.01 -1.04
CA ASP A 175 11.76 -2.66 -2.44
C ASP A 175 12.82 -3.54 -3.09
N SER A 176 12.35 -4.46 -3.90
CA SER A 176 13.15 -5.07 -4.95
C SER A 176 13.56 -3.99 -5.93
N LEU A 177 14.86 -3.76 -6.08
CA LEU A 177 15.36 -2.80 -7.05
C LEU A 177 15.46 -3.51 -8.39
N LEU A 178 14.79 -2.98 -9.41
CA LEU A 178 14.86 -3.50 -10.78
C LEU A 178 16.21 -3.22 -11.45
N PHE A 179 16.93 -2.22 -10.95
CA PHE A 179 18.30 -1.89 -11.33
C PHE A 179 19.21 -1.99 -10.11
N GLU A 180 20.51 -1.98 -10.35
CA GLU A 180 21.50 -1.94 -9.27
C GLU A 180 21.24 -0.80 -8.27
N LYS A 181 21.61 -1.04 -7.02
CA LYS A 181 21.34 -0.11 -5.92
C LYS A 181 21.92 1.28 -6.16
N GLU A 182 23.16 1.36 -6.62
CA GLU A 182 23.83 2.64 -6.86
C GLU A 182 23.20 3.41 -8.03
N PHE A 183 22.83 2.70 -9.10
CA PHE A 183 22.10 3.29 -10.22
C PHE A 183 20.74 3.82 -9.79
N THR A 184 19.97 3.00 -9.06
CA THR A 184 18.65 3.37 -8.57
C THR A 184 18.72 4.57 -7.63
N LYS A 185 19.68 4.59 -6.70
CA LYS A 185 19.88 5.69 -5.76
C LYS A 185 20.21 7.01 -6.48
N ARG A 186 21.05 6.98 -7.52
CA ARG A 186 21.38 8.18 -8.31
C ARG A 186 20.17 8.72 -9.09
N ASN A 187 19.23 7.86 -9.46
CA ASN A 187 18.11 8.21 -10.33
C ASN A 187 16.75 8.31 -9.63
N ILE A 188 16.69 8.11 -8.30
CA ILE A 188 15.46 8.10 -7.48
C ILE A 188 14.64 9.39 -7.56
N LYS A 189 15.27 10.51 -7.93
CA LYS A 189 14.60 11.81 -8.16
C LYS A 189 13.76 11.83 -9.45
N ALA A 190 13.48 10.68 -10.05
CA ALA A 190 12.60 10.56 -11.20
C ALA A 190 11.20 11.12 -10.87
N PRO A 191 10.65 12.02 -11.70
CA PRO A 191 9.31 12.54 -11.50
C PRO A 191 8.27 11.42 -11.56
N ASN A 192 7.26 11.48 -10.69
CA ASN A 192 6.02 10.74 -10.90
C ASN A 192 5.17 11.53 -11.88
N PHE A 193 4.99 10.99 -13.08
CA PHE A 193 4.08 11.58 -14.04
C PHE A 193 2.66 11.10 -13.74
N VAL A 194 1.76 12.04 -13.46
CA VAL A 194 0.34 11.84 -13.74
C VAL A 194 0.17 12.23 -15.20
N THR A 195 0.15 11.25 -16.08
CA THR A 195 -0.04 11.50 -17.52
C THR A 195 -1.53 11.53 -17.82
N ASP A 196 -2.01 12.68 -18.32
CA ASP A 196 -3.21 12.71 -19.16
C ASP A 196 -2.94 11.96 -20.47
N ARG A 197 -4.00 11.64 -21.22
CA ARG A 197 -3.92 10.85 -22.46
C ARG A 197 -2.88 11.43 -23.42
N ILE A 198 -1.71 10.78 -23.49
CA ILE A 198 -0.67 11.05 -24.49
C ILE A 198 -1.16 10.44 -25.81
N THR A 199 -1.38 11.28 -26.83
CA THR A 199 -1.66 10.83 -28.19
C THR A 199 -0.37 10.74 -29.00
N THR A 200 -0.39 10.06 -30.15
CA THR A 200 0.80 9.89 -31.00
C THR A 200 1.42 11.22 -31.45
N THR A 201 0.62 12.27 -31.54
CA THR A 201 1.09 13.64 -31.87
C THR A 201 1.89 14.32 -30.76
N ASN A 202 1.71 13.93 -29.49
CA ASN A 202 2.42 14.53 -28.35
C ASN A 202 3.84 13.95 -28.15
N LEU A 203 4.11 12.77 -28.70
CA LEU A 203 5.38 12.04 -28.50
C LEU A 203 6.58 12.73 -29.17
N ALA A 204 6.40 13.28 -30.36
CA ALA A 204 7.45 14.03 -31.07
C ALA A 204 7.84 15.33 -30.34
N SER A 205 7.01 15.81 -29.40
CA SER A 205 7.17 17.08 -28.69
C SER A 205 7.70 16.93 -27.26
N ILE A 206 8.02 15.71 -26.81
CA ILE A 206 8.58 15.49 -25.46
C ILE A 206 10.02 16.00 -25.46
N LYS A 207 10.19 17.24 -25.03
CA LYS A 207 11.46 17.94 -24.94
C LYS A 207 12.35 17.31 -23.87
N LYS A 208 13.29 16.45 -24.26
CA LYS A 208 14.20 15.71 -23.36
C LYS A 208 15.04 16.61 -22.43
N ASP A 209 15.17 17.91 -22.73
CA ASP A 209 15.89 18.86 -21.87
C ASP A 209 15.31 18.96 -20.44
N PHE A 210 14.05 18.59 -20.21
CA PHE A 210 13.48 18.58 -18.85
C PHE A 210 14.18 17.56 -17.93
N PHE A 211 14.79 16.50 -18.48
CA PHE A 211 15.57 15.51 -17.70
C PHE A 211 16.76 16.16 -16.99
N ILE A 212 17.33 17.21 -17.60
CA ILE A 212 18.48 17.96 -17.07
C ILE A 212 18.09 18.74 -15.82
N ALA A 213 16.87 19.26 -15.75
CA ALA A 213 16.40 20.04 -14.59
C ALA A 213 16.28 19.20 -13.30
N TYR A 214 16.14 17.87 -13.42
CA TYR A 214 15.91 16.97 -12.28
C TYR A 214 16.96 15.86 -12.13
N ASN A 215 17.97 15.84 -13.00
CA ASN A 215 19.12 14.93 -12.95
C ASN A 215 18.73 13.44 -12.84
N SER A 216 17.74 13.02 -13.63
CA SER A 216 17.24 11.63 -13.67
C SER A 216 17.26 11.07 -15.09
N SER A 217 17.65 9.79 -15.23
CA SER A 217 17.74 9.07 -16.51
C SER A 217 16.66 7.99 -16.68
N ILE A 218 15.64 7.93 -15.81
CA ILE A 218 14.62 6.88 -15.81
C ILE A 218 13.23 7.50 -15.95
N PHE A 219 12.39 6.85 -16.78
CA PHE A 219 10.95 7.04 -16.77
C PHE A 219 10.30 5.87 -16.01
N SER A 220 9.52 6.16 -14.97
CA SER A 220 8.61 5.19 -14.33
C SER A 220 7.22 5.81 -14.19
N GLY A 221 6.18 5.08 -14.57
CA GLY A 221 4.83 5.62 -14.70
C GLY A 221 3.77 4.52 -14.57
N GLY A 222 3.15 4.47 -13.39
CA GLY A 222 2.17 3.46 -13.02
C GLY A 222 0.72 3.85 -13.29
N TYR A 223 -0.08 2.82 -13.61
CA TYR A 223 -1.56 2.76 -13.72
C TYR A 223 -2.31 4.06 -14.02
N GLY A 224 -2.42 4.36 -15.31
CA GLY A 224 -3.47 5.20 -15.86
C GLY A 224 -4.19 4.44 -16.97
N ILE A 225 -5.51 4.57 -17.02
CA ILE A 225 -6.51 4.04 -17.98
C ILE A 225 -6.22 4.34 -19.48
N SER A 226 -5.01 4.77 -19.80
CA SER A 226 -4.66 5.45 -21.04
C SER A 226 -3.26 5.06 -21.55
N ARG A 227 -2.91 3.76 -21.50
CA ARG A 227 -1.77 3.24 -22.27
C ARG A 227 -2.09 3.01 -23.76
N GLY A 228 -2.93 3.87 -24.33
CA GLY A 228 -3.35 3.84 -25.74
C GLY A 228 -2.25 4.22 -26.74
N PHE A 229 -0.99 4.31 -26.31
CA PHE A 229 0.14 4.73 -27.14
C PHE A 229 0.47 3.74 -28.27
N TYR A 230 0.18 2.44 -28.06
CA TYR A 230 0.38 1.40 -29.07
C TYR A 230 -0.81 1.24 -30.03
N GLY A 231 -1.92 1.93 -29.74
CA GLY A 231 -3.10 1.95 -30.58
C GLY A 231 -3.10 3.18 -31.48
N ASN A 232 -3.63 3.03 -32.69
CA ASN A 232 -3.96 4.20 -33.51
C ASN A 232 -5.04 5.04 -32.77
N ASP A 233 -5.00 6.37 -32.90
CA ASP A 233 -5.87 7.33 -32.17
C ASP A 233 -7.38 7.09 -32.39
N ASN A 234 -7.73 6.27 -33.38
CA ASN A 234 -9.08 5.84 -33.72
C ASN A 234 -9.66 4.75 -32.79
N ILE A 235 -8.86 4.17 -31.88
CA ILE A 235 -9.33 3.13 -30.96
C ILE A 235 -10.04 3.79 -29.76
N LYS A 236 -11.38 3.72 -29.76
CA LYS A 236 -12.25 4.28 -28.70
C LYS A 236 -12.44 3.36 -27.49
N THR A 237 -12.08 2.09 -27.61
CA THR A 237 -12.27 1.06 -26.58
C THR A 237 -10.92 0.42 -26.24
N PRO A 238 -10.51 0.27 -24.97
CA PRO A 238 -9.24 -0.36 -24.63
C PRO A 238 -9.17 -1.77 -25.23
N SER A 239 -8.30 -1.96 -26.23
CA SER A 239 -8.17 -3.25 -26.94
C SER A 239 -7.14 -4.17 -26.27
N PHE A 240 -6.30 -3.62 -25.39
CA PHE A 240 -5.24 -4.32 -24.69
C PHE A 240 -5.23 -3.87 -23.24
N LEU A 241 -5.13 -4.85 -22.33
CA LEU A 241 -4.96 -4.62 -20.91
C LEU A 241 -3.49 -4.87 -20.57
N HIS A 242 -2.81 -3.83 -20.09
CA HIS A 242 -1.41 -3.95 -19.68
C HIS A 242 -1.33 -4.53 -18.26
N PHE A 243 -0.72 -5.72 -18.14
CA PHE A 243 -0.40 -6.34 -16.85
C PHE A 243 1.10 -6.24 -16.60
N GLY A 244 1.54 -5.14 -15.98
CA GLY A 244 2.94 -4.88 -15.67
C GLY A 244 3.26 -3.40 -15.51
N GLU A 245 4.52 -3.07 -15.27
CA GLU A 245 5.05 -1.71 -15.20
C GLU A 245 6.13 -1.53 -16.28
N ASP A 246 6.13 -0.38 -16.97
CA ASP A 246 7.10 -0.10 -18.04
C ASP A 246 8.21 0.79 -17.48
N TYR A 247 9.46 0.44 -17.79
CA TYR A 247 10.63 1.23 -17.44
C TYR A 247 11.40 1.55 -18.72
N LEU A 248 11.66 2.83 -18.96
CA LEU A 248 12.62 3.23 -19.99
C LEU A 248 14.01 3.26 -19.37
N ALA A 249 14.95 2.55 -19.98
CA ALA A 249 16.33 2.48 -19.58
C ALA A 249 17.25 2.75 -20.78
N PRO A 250 18.48 3.25 -20.56
CA PRO A 250 19.50 3.29 -21.61
C PRO A 250 19.75 1.92 -22.22
N ASP A 251 20.18 1.91 -23.48
CA ASP A 251 20.58 0.66 -24.15
C ASP A 251 21.64 -0.08 -23.33
N TYR A 252 21.51 -1.41 -23.28
CA TYR A 252 22.39 -2.32 -22.54
C TYR A 252 22.43 -2.12 -21.01
N GLN A 253 21.52 -1.33 -20.43
CA GLN A 253 21.37 -1.27 -18.97
C GLN A 253 20.97 -2.65 -18.43
N ALA A 254 21.78 -3.19 -17.51
CA ALA A 254 21.48 -4.44 -16.85
C ALA A 254 20.16 -4.33 -16.07
N ILE A 255 19.22 -5.23 -16.36
CA ILE A 255 17.99 -5.43 -15.58
C ILE A 255 18.27 -6.57 -14.60
N VAL A 256 18.14 -6.29 -13.31
CA VAL A 256 18.37 -7.30 -12.28
C VAL A 256 17.06 -7.95 -11.86
N MET A 257 17.11 -9.23 -11.53
CA MET A 257 15.94 -9.94 -11.01
C MET A 257 15.49 -9.29 -9.70
N PRO A 258 14.21 -8.88 -9.58
CA PRO A 258 13.73 -8.21 -8.38
C PRO A 258 13.68 -9.14 -7.16
N TYR A 259 13.55 -10.45 -7.37
CA TYR A 259 13.44 -11.47 -6.33
C TYR A 259 14.21 -12.72 -6.71
N ASP A 260 14.66 -13.47 -5.71
CA ASP A 260 15.21 -14.82 -5.91
C ASP A 260 14.15 -15.72 -6.54
N GLY A 261 14.55 -16.49 -7.54
CA GLY A 261 13.65 -17.37 -8.26
C GLY A 261 14.35 -18.25 -9.29
N GLN A 262 13.60 -19.16 -9.90
CA GLN A 262 14.08 -19.99 -10.99
C GLN A 262 13.65 -19.40 -12.33
N MET A 263 14.58 -19.27 -13.27
CA MET A 263 14.26 -18.96 -14.66
C MET A 263 13.56 -20.18 -15.28
N ILE A 264 12.26 -20.06 -15.55
CA ILE A 264 11.44 -21.15 -16.12
C ILE A 264 11.24 -21.02 -17.64
N ALA A 265 11.50 -19.83 -18.20
CA ALA A 265 11.43 -19.57 -19.63
C ALA A 265 12.30 -18.37 -19.99
N ALA A 266 12.92 -18.43 -21.17
CA ALA A 266 13.56 -17.31 -21.83
C ALA A 266 13.09 -17.32 -23.29
N TYR A 267 12.57 -16.20 -23.76
CA TYR A 267 12.05 -16.06 -25.11
C TYR A 267 12.92 -15.03 -25.83
N GLU A 268 13.54 -15.44 -26.94
CA GLU A 268 14.15 -14.52 -27.88
C GLU A 268 13.10 -14.19 -28.94
N LEU A 269 12.73 -12.90 -29.04
CA LEU A 269 11.90 -12.45 -30.13
C LEU A 269 12.80 -12.25 -31.35
N PRO A 270 12.62 -13.00 -32.45
CA PRO A 270 13.42 -12.80 -33.65
C PRO A 270 13.11 -11.41 -34.21
N ALA A 271 14.08 -10.50 -34.13
CA ALA A 271 13.98 -9.16 -34.68
C ALA A 271 14.06 -9.24 -36.22
N LYS A 272 12.93 -9.52 -36.89
CA LYS A 272 12.80 -9.25 -38.32
C LYS A 272 12.60 -7.75 -38.51
N ASN A 273 13.72 -7.05 -38.72
CA ASN A 273 13.81 -5.64 -39.13
C ASN A 273 13.39 -4.63 -38.06
N ALA A 274 14.33 -4.27 -37.19
CA ALA A 274 14.25 -3.07 -36.36
C ALA A 274 15.40 -2.12 -36.71
N TRP A 275 15.32 -1.54 -37.92
CA TRP A 275 15.96 -0.28 -38.33
C TRP A 275 15.03 0.40 -39.33
#